data_AF-A0A497NGQ5-F1
#
_entry.id   AF-A0A497NGQ5-F1
#
_cell.length_a   1.000
_cell.length_b   1.000
_cell.length_c   1.000
_cell.angle_alpha   90.00
_cell.angle_beta   90.00
_cell.angle_gamma   90.00
#
_symmetry.space_group_name_H-M   'P 1'
#
loop_
_entity.id
_entity.type
_entity.pdbx_description
1 polymer ?
#
loop_
_entity_poly.entity_id
_entity_poly.type
_entity_poly.pdbx_seq_one_letter_code
_entity_poly.pdbx_strand_id
1 'polypeptide(L)'
;MGKSFIKLYRVTVLILQDVLSVILITLRIHSVVLLQMFWKRKEIKMPDDFTDDSIMPFGAHKGKRMEDVPADYLLWLEDNADTKSRSFHPALYGYISSVYDVLEEEVDDAKR
;
A
#
# COMPACT_ATOMS: atom_id res chain seq x y z
N MET A 1 -61.32 10.48 -31.30
CA MET A 1 -60.52 10.40 -30.05
C MET A 1 -59.15 9.72 -30.16
N GLY A 2 -58.83 8.93 -31.21
CA GLY A 2 -57.60 8.11 -31.21
C GLY A 2 -56.25 8.82 -31.47
N LYS A 3 -56.19 9.86 -32.32
CA LYS A 3 -54.89 10.42 -32.77
C LYS A 3 -54.14 11.22 -31.69
N SER A 4 -54.86 11.94 -30.82
CA SER A 4 -54.26 12.70 -29.72
C SER A 4 -53.73 11.80 -28.61
N PHE A 5 -54.46 10.70 -28.32
CA PHE A 5 -54.05 9.70 -27.34
C PHE A 5 -52.77 8.96 -27.76
N ILE A 6 -52.66 8.59 -29.04
CA ILE A 6 -51.45 7.95 -29.60
C ILE A 6 -50.25 8.90 -29.54
N LYS A 7 -50.43 10.20 -29.79
CA LYS A 7 -49.36 11.20 -29.63
C LYS A 7 -48.90 11.32 -28.18
N LEU A 8 -49.84 11.41 -27.24
CA LEU A 8 -49.53 11.47 -25.80
C LEU A 8 -48.77 10.22 -25.33
N TYR A 9 -49.23 9.03 -25.73
CA TYR A 9 -48.56 7.76 -25.40
C TYR A 9 -47.14 7.68 -25.95
N ARG A 10 -46.91 8.14 -27.18
CA ARG A 10 -45.56 8.18 -27.77
C ARG A 10 -44.64 9.14 -27.02
N VAL A 11 -45.13 10.32 -26.66
CA VAL A 11 -44.35 11.29 -25.87
C VAL A 11 -43.98 10.73 -24.51
N THR A 12 -44.91 10.06 -23.82
CA THR A 12 -44.63 9.46 -22.51
C THR A 12 -43.63 8.31 -22.58
N VAL A 13 -43.68 7.49 -23.63
CA VAL A 13 -42.74 6.37 -23.81
C VAL A 13 -41.32 6.89 -24.11
N LEU A 14 -41.19 7.96 -24.91
CA LEU A 14 -39.89 8.59 -25.18
C LEU A 14 -39.27 9.18 -23.92
N ILE A 15 -40.06 9.89 -23.10
CA ILE A 15 -39.59 10.44 -21.83
C ILE A 15 -39.16 9.31 -20.88
N LEU A 16 -39.92 8.21 -20.81
CA LEU A 16 -39.59 7.07 -19.97
C LEU A 16 -38.28 6.39 -20.41
N GLN A 17 -38.05 6.27 -21.71
CA GLN A 17 -36.83 5.72 -22.28
C GLN A 17 -35.60 6.60 -21.95
N ASP A 18 -35.74 7.93 -22.00
CA ASP A 18 -34.66 8.85 -21.65
C ASP A 18 -34.31 8.81 -20.15
N VAL A 19 -35.33 8.76 -19.28
CA VAL A 19 -35.14 8.65 -17.83
C VAL A 19 -34.44 7.33 -17.48
N LEU A 20 -34.87 6.21 -18.08
CA LEU A 20 -34.23 4.92 -17.87
C LEU A 20 -32.76 4.92 -18.34
N SER A 21 -32.48 5.58 -19.47
CA SER A 21 -31.12 5.71 -19.99
C SER A 21 -30.20 6.46 -19.03
N VAL A 22 -30.68 7.56 -18.43
CA VAL A 22 -29.91 8.33 -17.42
C VAL A 22 -29.60 7.50 -16.18
N ILE A 23 -30.56 6.72 -15.67
CA ILE A 23 -30.36 5.84 -14.49
C ILE A 23 -29.32 4.76 -14.80
N LEU A 24 -29.35 4.15 -15.99
CA LEU A 24 -28.37 3.14 -16.38
C LEU A 24 -26.97 3.74 -16.52
N ILE A 25 -26.85 4.97 -17.04
CA ILE A 25 -25.57 5.68 -17.16
C ILE A 25 -25.00 6.00 -15.77
N THR A 26 -25.81 6.48 -14.83
CA THR A 26 -25.32 6.81 -13.47
C THR A 26 -24.89 5.57 -12.69
N LEU A 27 -25.61 4.45 -12.81
CA LEU A 27 -25.19 3.17 -12.22
C LEU A 27 -23.87 2.66 -12.81
N ARG A 28 -23.68 2.80 -14.14
CA ARG A 28 -22.40 2.46 -14.80
C ARG A 28 -21.26 3.33 -14.29
N ILE A 29 -21.46 4.64 -14.19
CA ILE A 29 -20.44 5.56 -13.65
C ILE A 29 -20.09 5.17 -12.21
N HIS A 30 -21.06 4.83 -11.36
CA HIS A 30 -20.80 4.40 -9.99
C HIS A 30 -19.93 3.12 -9.94
N SER A 31 -20.20 2.13 -10.79
CA SER A 31 -19.37 0.92 -10.87
C SER A 31 -17.94 1.19 -11.34
N VAL A 32 -17.77 2.11 -12.30
CA VAL A 32 -16.45 2.49 -12.81
C VAL A 32 -15.66 3.28 -11.78
N VAL A 33 -16.32 4.17 -11.02
CA VAL A 33 -15.69 4.91 -9.91
C VAL A 33 -15.25 3.96 -8.80
N LEU A 34 -16.07 2.96 -8.43
CA LEU A 34 -15.66 1.93 -7.47
C LEU A 34 -14.46 1.11 -7.96
N LEU A 35 -14.43 0.75 -9.25
CA LEU A 35 -13.28 0.08 -9.86
C LEU A 35 -12.02 0.97 -9.87
N GLN A 36 -12.17 2.27 -10.13
CA GLN A 36 -11.08 3.24 -10.05
C GLN A 36 -10.57 3.43 -8.61
N MET A 37 -11.45 3.40 -7.61
CA MET A 37 -11.07 3.40 -6.19
C MET A 37 -10.25 2.15 -5.83
N PHE A 38 -10.54 1.00 -6.44
CA PHE A 38 -9.73 -0.22 -6.29
C PHE A 38 -8.37 -0.14 -7.01
N TRP A 39 -8.30 0.52 -8.18
CA TRP A 39 -7.05 0.68 -8.92
C TRP A 39 -6.13 1.76 -8.34
N LYS A 40 -6.65 2.69 -7.53
CA LYS A 40 -5.85 3.67 -6.78
C LYS A 40 -5.17 3.09 -5.54
N ARG A 41 -4.74 1.82 -5.59
CA ARG A 41 -4.12 1.06 -4.49
C ARG A 41 -2.65 0.67 -4.74
N LYS A 42 -2.00 1.21 -5.77
CA LYS A 42 -0.65 0.74 -6.18
C LYS A 42 0.49 1.76 -6.14
N GLU A 43 0.30 2.90 -5.50
CA GLU A 43 1.41 3.83 -5.21
C GLU A 43 1.50 4.12 -3.71
N ILE A 44 1.59 3.05 -2.92
CA ILE A 44 2.24 3.16 -1.62
C ILE A 44 3.73 3.20 -1.96
N LYS A 45 4.35 4.39 -1.89
CA LYS A 45 5.82 4.48 -1.87
C LYS A 45 6.27 3.59 -0.73
N MET A 46 6.98 2.50 -1.05
CA MET A 46 7.65 1.73 0.00
C MET A 46 8.55 2.73 0.75
N PRO A 47 8.50 2.74 2.09
CA PRO A 47 9.30 3.67 2.87
C PRO A 47 10.77 3.50 2.46
N ASP A 48 11.47 4.62 2.26
CA ASP A 48 12.84 4.70 1.74
C ASP A 48 13.64 3.43 2.07
N ASP A 49 14.05 2.69 1.02
CA ASP A 49 14.82 1.46 1.18
C ASP A 49 16.06 1.79 2.00
N PHE A 50 16.19 1.18 3.19
CA PHE A 50 17.41 1.31 3.96
C PHE A 50 18.55 0.71 3.13
N THR A 51 19.67 1.41 3.16
CA THR A 51 20.93 1.01 2.52
C THR A 51 22.03 1.05 3.58
N ASP A 52 23.22 0.57 3.25
CA ASP A 52 24.38 0.60 4.13
C ASP A 52 24.73 2.04 4.59
N ASP A 53 24.46 3.03 3.73
CA ASP A 53 24.62 4.46 3.99
C ASP A 53 23.53 5.06 4.90
N SER A 54 22.41 4.36 5.07
CA SER A 54 21.28 4.87 5.86
C SER A 54 21.65 5.01 7.33
N ILE A 55 21.04 5.98 8.00
CA ILE A 55 21.31 6.24 9.41
C ILE A 55 20.33 5.47 10.30
N MET A 56 20.86 4.76 11.30
CA MET A 56 20.08 4.05 12.29
C MET A 56 19.16 5.03 13.05
N PRO A 57 17.82 4.86 12.97
CA PRO A 57 16.87 5.88 13.41
C PRO A 57 16.66 5.92 14.94
N PHE A 58 16.91 4.81 15.64
CA PHE A 58 16.66 4.66 17.08
C PHE A 58 17.59 3.65 17.73
N GLY A 59 17.39 3.41 19.05
CA GLY A 59 18.12 2.38 19.78
C GLY A 59 19.51 2.83 20.24
N ALA A 60 20.33 1.85 20.62
CA ALA A 60 21.67 2.09 21.17
C ALA A 60 22.66 2.62 20.12
N HIS A 61 22.44 2.28 18.84
CA HIS A 61 23.28 2.67 17.72
C HIS A 61 22.70 3.84 16.91
N LYS A 62 21.75 4.59 17.49
CA LYS A 62 21.12 5.74 16.83
C LYS A 62 22.16 6.73 16.30
N GLY A 63 22.01 7.13 15.04
CA GLY A 63 22.90 8.10 14.38
C GLY A 63 24.12 7.50 13.71
N LYS A 64 24.37 6.19 13.85
CA LYS A 64 25.38 5.47 13.07
C LYS A 64 24.85 5.06 11.70
N ARG A 65 25.74 4.86 10.72
CA ARG A 65 25.37 4.24 9.44
C ARG A 65 25.02 2.77 9.66
N MET A 66 24.18 2.19 8.82
CA MET A 66 23.76 0.79 8.94
C MET A 66 24.96 -0.16 8.88
N GLU A 67 25.97 0.12 8.04
CA GLU A 67 27.21 -0.67 7.99
C GLU A 67 28.06 -0.62 9.27
N ASP A 68 27.92 0.44 10.07
CA ASP A 68 28.65 0.62 11.33
C ASP A 68 27.90 0.01 12.54
N VAL A 69 26.70 -0.54 12.30
CA VAL A 69 25.89 -1.20 13.33
C VAL A 69 26.32 -2.67 13.41
N PRO A 70 26.66 -3.18 14.61
CA PRO A 70 27.01 -4.58 14.79
C PRO A 70 25.94 -5.54 14.28
N ALA A 71 26.35 -6.60 13.59
CA ALA A 71 25.45 -7.62 13.04
C ALA A 71 24.61 -8.32 14.12
N ASP A 72 25.22 -8.62 15.28
CA ASP A 72 24.52 -9.21 16.43
C ASP A 72 23.38 -8.33 16.95
N TYR A 73 23.56 -7.01 16.95
CA TYR A 73 22.54 -6.04 17.32
C TYR A 73 21.39 -5.99 16.32
N LEU A 74 21.68 -6.08 15.02
CA LEU A 74 20.67 -6.10 13.96
C LEU A 74 19.82 -7.37 14.01
N LEU A 75 20.45 -8.53 14.20
CA LEU A 75 19.75 -9.82 14.40
C LEU A 75 18.90 -9.80 15.68
N TRP A 76 19.46 -9.31 16.80
CA TRP A 76 18.69 -9.13 18.03
C TRP A 76 17.47 -8.23 17.84
N LEU A 77 17.61 -7.18 17.02
CA LEU A 77 16.53 -6.23 16.76
C LEU A 77 15.37 -6.87 16.00
N GLU A 78 15.67 -7.78 15.07
CA GLU A 78 14.68 -8.59 14.35
C GLU A 78 13.93 -9.52 15.29
N ASP A 79 14.63 -10.27 16.12
CA ASP A 79 14.03 -11.20 17.09
C ASP A 79 13.15 -10.50 18.14
N ASN A 80 13.47 -9.25 18.48
CA ASN A 80 12.77 -8.47 19.51
C ASN A 80 11.81 -7.42 18.92
N ALA A 81 11.51 -7.51 17.62
CA ALA A 81 10.62 -6.59 16.94
C ALA A 81 9.17 -6.74 17.41
N ASP A 82 8.69 -5.80 18.23
CA ASP A 82 7.25 -5.67 18.50
C ASP A 82 6.61 -4.76 17.45
N THR A 83 5.73 -5.33 16.62
CA THR A 83 4.95 -4.62 15.59
C THR A 83 4.08 -3.48 16.13
N LYS A 84 3.80 -3.46 17.44
CA LYS A 84 3.05 -2.38 18.12
C LYS A 84 3.96 -1.33 18.74
N SER A 85 5.27 -1.52 18.73
CA SER A 85 6.24 -0.60 19.31
C SER A 85 6.44 0.64 18.44
N ARG A 86 6.71 1.78 19.07
CA ARG A 86 7.13 3.01 18.36
C ARG A 86 8.47 2.86 17.65
N SER A 87 9.23 1.83 18.01
CA SER A 87 10.49 1.46 17.37
C SER A 87 10.30 0.58 16.13
N PHE A 88 9.07 0.16 15.82
CA PHE A 88 8.84 -0.67 14.65
C PHE A 88 8.97 0.15 13.36
N HIS A 89 9.93 -0.21 12.51
CA HIS A 89 10.20 0.49 11.25
C HIS A 89 10.23 -0.52 10.09
N PRO A 90 9.13 -0.67 9.33
CA PRO A 90 9.00 -1.73 8.32
C PRO A 90 10.14 -1.78 7.29
N ALA A 91 10.63 -0.62 6.84
CA ALA A 91 11.74 -0.56 5.88
C ALA A 91 13.08 -1.03 6.47
N LEU A 92 13.31 -0.79 7.76
CA LEU A 92 14.53 -1.24 8.44
C LEU A 92 14.56 -2.76 8.53
N TYR A 93 13.43 -3.37 8.91
CA TYR A 93 13.30 -4.82 8.95
C TYR A 93 13.38 -5.46 7.57
N GLY A 94 12.86 -4.78 6.53
CA GLY A 94 13.06 -5.19 5.14
C GLY A 94 14.54 -5.25 4.76
N TYR A 95 15.32 -4.25 5.17
CA TYR A 95 16.77 -4.24 4.96
C TYR A 95 17.48 -5.35 5.74
N ILE A 96 17.22 -5.49 7.05
CA ILE A 96 17.86 -6.54 7.88
C ILE A 96 17.59 -7.92 7.29
N SER A 97 16.34 -8.20 6.91
CA SER A 97 15.95 -9.47 6.28
C SER A 97 16.66 -9.71 4.94
N SER A 98 16.96 -8.65 4.17
CA SER A 98 17.68 -8.77 2.90
C SER A 98 19.18 -9.09 3.04
N VAL A 99 19.77 -8.79 4.20
CA VAL A 99 21.21 -8.99 4.50
C VAL A 99 21.41 -10.11 5.54
N TYR A 100 20.33 -10.77 5.98
CA TYR A 100 20.32 -11.72 7.10
C TYR A 100 21.44 -12.78 7.03
N ASP A 101 21.60 -13.45 5.88
CA ASP A 101 22.59 -14.52 5.70
C ASP A 101 24.03 -14.00 5.93
N VAL A 102 24.32 -12.77 5.50
CA VAL A 102 25.63 -12.14 5.68
C VAL A 102 25.85 -11.78 7.16
N LEU A 103 24.82 -11.25 7.82
CA LEU A 103 24.87 -10.92 9.25
C LEU A 103 25.10 -12.17 10.11
N GLU A 104 24.49 -13.29 9.76
CA GLU A 104 24.69 -14.58 10.46
C GLU A 104 26.12 -15.09 10.27
N GLU A 105 26.65 -15.04 9.05
CA GLU A 105 28.04 -15.41 8.75
C GLU A 105 29.06 -14.54 9.52
N GLU A 106 28.86 -13.21 9.56
CA GLU A 106 29.72 -12.28 10.30
C GLU A 106 29.75 -12.59 11.80
N VAL A 107 28.59 -12.92 12.39
CA VAL A 107 28.47 -13.25 13.80
C VAL A 107 29.13 -14.60 14.11
N ASP A 108 29.04 -15.57 13.20
CA ASP A 108 29.68 -16.87 13.37
C ASP A 108 31.20 -16.81 13.21
N ASP A 109 31.71 -16.01 12.26
CA ASP A 109 33.14 -15.79 12.10
C ASP A 109 33.74 -14.98 13.26
N ALA A 110 33.00 -14.03 13.84
CA ALA A 110 33.44 -13.30 15.03
C ALA A 110 33.57 -14.18 16.28
N LYS A 111 32.93 -15.36 16.30
CA LYS A 111 33.00 -16.33 17.42
C LYS A 111 34.12 -17.36 17.25
N ARG A 112 34.74 -17.47 16.08
CA ARG A 112 35.83 -18.40 15.78
C ARG A 112 37.19 -17.87 16.23
#